data_AF-A0A1Y1VZ74-F1
#
_entry.id   AF-A0A1Y1VZ74-F1
#
_cell.length_a   1.000
_cell.length_b   1.000
_cell.length_c   1.000
_cell.angle_alpha   90.00
_cell.angle_beta   90.00
_cell.angle_gamma   90.00
#
_symmetry.space_group_name_H-M   'P 1'
#
loop_
_entity.id
_entity.type
_entity.pdbx_description
1 polymer ?
#
loop_
_entity_poly.entity_id
_entity_poly.type
_entity_poly.pdbx_seq_one_letter_code
_entity_poly.pdbx_strand_id
1 'polypeptide(L)' 'VIKGIFRGAKRGVMTSKQGRNFYKGNRTGSMGQHTKHGNYVVDLNKVRTYVVPDLSNCELQAYVSHRS' A
#
# COMPACT_ATOMS: atom_id res chain seq x y z
N VAL A 1 13.41 -31.49 -1.83
CA VAL A 1 14.12 -30.29 -2.33
C VAL A 1 15.39 -30.13 -1.50
N ILE A 2 16.57 -30.27 -2.10
CA ILE A 2 17.86 -30.15 -1.38
C ILE A 2 18.08 -28.69 -1.01
N LYS A 3 18.10 -28.37 0.29
CA LYS A 3 18.46 -27.05 0.81
C LYS A 3 20.00 -26.92 0.78
N GLY A 4 20.53 -25.78 0.33
CA GLY A 4 21.97 -25.47 0.43
C GLY A 4 22.77 -25.48 -0.87
N ILE A 5 22.18 -25.77 -2.04
CA ILE A 5 22.86 -25.56 -3.32
C ILE A 5 22.68 -24.10 -3.75
N PHE A 6 23.78 -23.34 -3.84
CA PHE A 6 23.77 -21.97 -4.37
C PHE A 6 23.53 -21.97 -5.88
N ARG A 7 22.26 -21.86 -6.31
CA ARG A 7 21.85 -21.88 -7.74
C ARG A 7 21.93 -20.50 -8.40
N GLY A 8 23.03 -19.78 -8.23
CA GLY A 8 23.26 -18.46 -8.85
C GLY A 8 22.07 -17.47 -8.72
N ALA A 9 22.00 -16.49 -9.63
CA ALA A 9 20.85 -15.60 -9.73
C ALA A 9 19.73 -16.23 -10.57
N LYS A 10 18.49 -16.18 -10.08
CA LYS A 10 17.30 -16.65 -10.81
C LYS A 10 16.83 -15.59 -11.81
N ARG A 11 16.48 -16.00 -13.05
CA ARG A 11 15.76 -15.14 -14.00
C ARG A 11 14.27 -15.10 -13.64
N GLY A 12 13.81 -13.98 -13.09
CA GLY A 12 12.42 -13.72 -12.70
C GLY A 12 12.20 -12.23 -12.46
N VAL A 13 10.96 -11.83 -12.17
CA VAL A 13 10.66 -10.41 -11.88
C VAL A 13 11.38 -9.97 -10.62
N MET A 14 12.15 -8.88 -10.73
CA MET A 14 12.85 -8.30 -9.58
C MET A 14 11.87 -7.60 -8.63
N THR A 15 12.05 -7.86 -7.36
CA THR A 15 11.32 -7.26 -6.22
C THR A 15 12.24 -6.32 -5.45
N SER A 16 11.67 -5.48 -4.60
CA SER A 16 12.41 -4.57 -3.72
C SER A 16 13.39 -5.27 -2.78
N LYS A 17 13.27 -6.59 -2.57
CA LYS A 17 14.11 -7.38 -1.64
C LYS A 17 15.32 -8.05 -2.32
N GLN A 18 15.57 -7.77 -3.59
CA GLN A 18 16.56 -8.50 -4.41
C GLN A 18 17.73 -7.64 -4.91
N GLY A 19 17.83 -6.36 -4.52
CA GLY A 19 18.93 -5.47 -4.93
C GLY A 19 19.24 -4.41 -3.87
N ARG A 20 20.53 -4.03 -3.76
CA ARG A 20 21.01 -3.08 -2.74
C ARG A 20 20.53 -1.64 -2.96
N ASN A 21 20.52 -1.18 -4.21
CA ASN A 21 20.10 0.17 -4.62
C ASN A 21 18.89 0.12 -5.56
N PHE A 22 18.07 -0.93 -5.45
CA PHE A 22 16.89 -1.13 -6.30
C PHE A 22 15.62 -0.82 -5.50
N TYR A 23 15.07 0.37 -5.71
CA TYR A 23 13.79 0.74 -5.14
C TYR A 23 12.65 0.39 -6.09
N LYS A 24 11.62 -0.28 -5.57
CA LYS A 24 10.38 -0.59 -6.29
C LYS A 24 9.19 -0.34 -5.38
N GLY A 25 8.33 0.60 -5.77
CA GLY A 25 7.14 0.98 -5.00
C GLY A 25 5.94 0.05 -5.21
N ASN A 26 4.90 0.25 -4.39
CA ASN A 26 3.67 -0.56 -4.37
C ASN A 26 2.42 0.20 -4.90
N ARG A 27 2.63 1.21 -5.75
CA ARG A 27 1.54 2.00 -6.38
C ARG A 27 0.59 2.73 -5.40
N THR A 28 1.08 3.18 -4.25
CA THR A 28 0.29 3.94 -3.26
C THR A 28 -0.12 5.35 -3.72
N GLY A 29 0.52 5.86 -4.79
CA GLY A 29 0.37 7.24 -5.29
C GLY A 29 1.33 8.21 -4.59
N SER A 30 1.60 9.35 -5.23
CA SER A 30 2.47 10.39 -4.66
C SER A 30 1.69 11.32 -3.73
N MET A 31 2.11 11.42 -2.47
CA MET A 31 1.46 12.24 -1.43
C MET A 31 2.15 13.59 -1.22
N GLY A 32 3.05 13.99 -2.13
CA GLY A 32 3.94 15.13 -1.92
C GLY A 32 5.13 15.13 -2.87
N GLN A 33 6.26 15.65 -2.41
CA GLN A 33 7.50 15.74 -3.20
C GLN A 33 8.76 15.61 -2.35
N HIS A 34 9.83 15.10 -2.96
CA HIS A 34 11.16 15.13 -2.36
C HIS A 34 11.76 16.53 -2.48
N THR A 35 12.50 16.94 -1.45
CA THR A 35 13.31 18.15 -1.45
C THR A 35 14.68 17.90 -2.07
N LYS A 36 15.39 18.98 -2.43
CA LYS A 36 16.77 18.93 -2.94
C LYS A 36 17.73 18.12 -2.06
N HIS A 37 17.49 18.08 -0.75
CA HIS A 37 18.36 17.44 0.24
C HIS A 37 17.81 16.11 0.78
N GLY A 38 16.89 15.46 0.05
CA GLY A 38 16.42 14.12 0.38
C GLY A 38 15.28 14.04 1.40
N ASN A 39 14.89 15.16 2.02
CA ASN A 39 13.67 15.23 2.84
C ASN A 39 12.41 15.06 1.96
N TYR A 40 11.26 14.79 2.57
CA TYR A 40 9.97 14.69 1.89
C TYR A 40 8.99 15.70 2.47
N VAL A 41 8.30 16.46 1.61
CA VAL A 41 7.26 17.41 1.99
C VAL A 41 5.91 16.84 1.54
N VAL A 42 5.01 16.66 2.50
CA VAL A 42 3.65 16.15 2.26
C VAL A 42 2.77 17.29 1.74
N ASP A 43 2.03 17.01 0.66
CA ASP A 43 1.01 17.91 0.11
C ASP A 43 -0.36 17.43 0.59
N LEU A 44 -0.98 18.20 1.51
CA LEU A 44 -2.26 17.84 2.11
C LEU A 44 -3.39 17.74 1.08
N ASN A 45 -3.28 18.40 -0.08
CA ASN A 45 -4.26 18.29 -1.16
C ASN A 45 -4.25 16.91 -1.83
N LYS A 46 -3.14 16.17 -1.73
CA LYS A 46 -2.99 14.81 -2.28
C LYS A 46 -3.30 13.73 -1.25
N VAL A 47 -3.42 14.09 0.03
CA VAL A 47 -3.75 13.15 1.09
C VAL A 47 -5.23 12.77 0.95
N ARG A 48 -5.49 11.46 0.90
CA ARG A 48 -6.85 10.94 0.80
C ARG A 48 -7.51 10.97 2.18
N THR A 49 -8.63 11.67 2.29
CA THR A 49 -9.48 11.69 3.48
C THR A 49 -10.78 10.96 3.19
N TYR A 50 -11.22 10.12 4.14
CA TYR A 50 -12.52 9.43 4.05
C TYR A 50 -13.49 10.11 5.01
N VAL A 51 -14.56 10.69 4.47
CA VAL A 51 -15.60 11.32 5.29
C VAL A 51 -16.49 10.22 5.84
N VAL A 52 -16.37 9.99 7.15
CA VAL A 52 -17.21 9.02 7.87
C VAL A 52 -18.48 9.75 8.32
N PRO A 53 -19.67 9.31 7.91
CA PRO A 53 -20.92 9.91 8.35
C PRO A 53 -21.22 9.55 9.81
N ASP A 54 -22.09 10.33 10.46
CA ASP A 54 -22.64 9.94 11.76
C ASP A 54 -23.62 8.78 11.59
N LEU A 55 -23.39 7.70 12.33
CA LEU A 55 -24.18 6.47 12.27
C LEU A 55 -24.99 6.23 13.56
N SER A 56 -25.01 7.19 14.49
CA SER A 56 -25.61 7.02 15.82
C SER A 56 -27.10 6.61 15.79
N ASN A 57 -27.85 7.01 14.76
CA ASN A 57 -29.27 6.67 14.56
C ASN A 57 -29.52 5.82 13.31
N CYS A 58 -28.54 5.02 12.87
CA CYS A 58 -28.70 4.15 11.71
C CYS A 58 -29.37 2.83 12.13
N GLU A 59 -30.64 2.62 11.74
CA GLU A 59 -31.38 1.38 12.03
C GLU A 59 -31.00 0.23 11.07
N LEU A 60 -30.35 0.54 9.95
CA LEU A 60 -29.98 -0.44 8.94
C LEU A 60 -28.81 -1.30 9.42
N GLN A 61 -28.94 -2.62 9.23
CA GLN A 61 -27.89 -3.59 9.51
C GLN A 61 -27.31 -4.15 8.21
N ALA A 62 -26.13 -4.77 8.29
CA ALA A 62 -25.47 -5.37 7.13
C ALA A 62 -26.24 -6.57 6.54
N TYR A 63 -27.20 -7.13 7.30
CA TYR A 63 -27.98 -8.31 6.93
C TYR A 63 -29.47 -8.09 7.25
N VAL A 64 -30.32 -8.88 6.61
CA VAL A 64 -31.78 -8.84 6.77
C VAL A 64 -32.33 -10.19 7.26
N SER A 65 -33.47 -10.18 7.95
CA SER A 65 -34.17 -11.40 8.33
C SER A 65 -34.74 -12.11 7.10
N HIS A 66 -34.67 -13.44 7.08
CA HIS A 66 -35.18 -14.24 5.95
C HIS A 66 -36.72 -14.23 5.86
N ARG A 67 -37.40 -13.88 6.95
CA ARG A 67 -38.85 -13.77 7.00
C ARG A 67 -39.19 -12.28 6.95
N SER A 68 -39.88 -11.90 5.87
CA SER A 68 -40.53 -10.59 5.69
C SER A 68 -41.93 -10.62 6.29
#